data_AF-A0A2H5FM94-F1
#
_entry.id   AF-A0A2H5FM94-F1
#
_cell.length_a   1.000
_cell.length_b   1.000
_cell.length_c   1.000
_cell.angle_alpha   90.00
_cell.angle_beta   90.00
_cell.angle_gamma   90.00
#
_symmetry.space_group_name_H-M   'P 1'
#
loop_
_entity.id
_entity.type
_entity.pdbx_description
1 polymer ?
#
loop_
_entity_poly.entity_id
_entity_poly.type
_entity_poly.pdbx_seq_one_letter_code
_entity_poly.pdbx_strand_id
1 'polypeptide(L)'
;MKLLDPLNRTTTQMILEEVQQLIALAELYEKKYQYFEALLRYQQARDCTLYVDSDPKITILYEQIDNLQWHKINDKINELEILIELERLQKSKLDAQAKSEKIIQLKQQAWSLFEKTFQRGKFYTENDMEIKNHCLRIYEKVKAESLKCLSN
;
A
#
# COMPACT_ATOMS: atom_id res chain seq x y z
N MET A 1 49.10 -23.30 -5.10
CA MET A 1 47.76 -22.73 -5.38
C MET A 1 46.88 -23.80 -5.98
N LYS A 2 45.89 -24.32 -5.25
CA LYS A 2 44.86 -25.20 -5.84
C LYS A 2 43.89 -24.31 -6.59
N LEU A 3 43.89 -24.40 -7.92
CA LEU A 3 42.92 -23.75 -8.79
C LEU A 3 41.51 -24.15 -8.32
N LEU A 4 40.66 -23.14 -8.09
CA LEU A 4 39.23 -23.34 -7.88
C LEU A 4 38.67 -24.12 -9.07
N ASP A 5 37.84 -25.11 -8.80
CA ASP A 5 37.17 -25.92 -9.82
C ASP A 5 36.41 -24.99 -10.79
N PRO A 6 36.57 -25.12 -12.12
CA PRO A 6 35.88 -24.27 -13.10
C PRO A 6 34.35 -24.32 -12.96
N LEU A 7 33.82 -25.46 -12.50
CA LEU A 7 32.39 -25.66 -12.25
C LEU A 7 31.88 -24.72 -11.15
N ASN A 8 32.61 -24.61 -10.03
CA ASN A 8 32.24 -23.76 -8.90
C ASN A 8 32.28 -22.27 -9.26
N ARG A 9 33.26 -21.85 -10.07
CA ARG A 9 33.32 -20.47 -10.58
C ARG A 9 32.14 -20.14 -11.47
N THR A 10 31.67 -21.10 -12.27
CA THR A 10 30.57 -20.89 -13.22
C THR A 10 29.24 -20.76 -12.47
N THR A 11 28.97 -21.62 -11.48
CA THR A 11 27.76 -21.56 -10.65
C THR A 11 27.69 -20.28 -9.82
N THR A 12 28.78 -19.88 -9.16
CA THR A 12 28.81 -18.64 -8.37
C THR A 12 28.59 -17.40 -9.24
N GLN A 13 29.13 -17.39 -10.47
CA GLN A 13 28.95 -16.30 -11.40
C GLN A 13 27.50 -16.21 -11.91
N MET A 14 26.86 -17.34 -12.19
CA MET A 14 25.44 -17.39 -12.57
C MET A 14 24.52 -16.88 -11.46
N ILE A 15 24.74 -17.27 -10.21
CA ILE A 15 23.93 -16.77 -9.07
C ILE A 15 24.15 -15.27 -8.85
N LEU A 16 25.40 -14.79 -8.98
CA LEU A 16 25.68 -13.36 -8.86
C LEU A 16 24.98 -12.56 -9.97
N GLU A 17 24.99 -13.07 -11.20
CA GLU A 17 24.27 -12.47 -12.33
C GLU A 17 22.76 -12.47 -12.09
N GLU A 18 22.19 -13.56 -11.58
CA GLU A 18 20.77 -13.66 -11.23
C GLU A 18 20.37 -12.64 -10.15
N VAL A 19 21.15 -12.54 -9.06
CA VAL A 19 20.95 -11.54 -8.00
C VAL A 19 21.01 -10.12 -8.56
N GLN A 20 22.00 -9.83 -9.41
CA GLN A 20 22.12 -8.50 -10.05
C GLN A 20 20.94 -8.18 -10.96
N GLN A 21 20.43 -9.16 -11.72
CA GLN A 21 19.24 -8.99 -12.56
C GLN A 21 17.99 -8.71 -11.71
N LEU A 22 17.81 -9.45 -10.61
CA LEU A 22 16.69 -9.24 -9.69
C LEU A 22 16.74 -7.86 -9.04
N ILE A 23 17.91 -7.40 -8.60
CA ILE A 23 18.11 -6.05 -8.06
C ILE A 23 17.80 -4.99 -9.12
N ALA A 24 18.32 -5.13 -10.35
CA ALA A 24 18.07 -4.17 -11.42
C ALA A 24 16.58 -4.07 -11.78
N LEU A 25 15.86 -5.19 -11.76
CA LEU A 25 14.41 -5.22 -11.94
C LEU A 25 13.69 -4.55 -10.77
N ALA A 26 14.12 -4.79 -9.53
CA ALA A 26 13.55 -4.15 -8.35
C ALA A 26 13.70 -2.62 -8.40
N GLU A 27 14.88 -2.12 -8.74
CA GLU A 27 15.15 -0.68 -8.93
C GLU A 27 14.30 -0.07 -10.05
N LEU A 28 14.00 -0.83 -11.11
CA LEU A 28 13.11 -0.39 -12.17
C LEU A 28 11.66 -0.23 -11.66
N TYR A 29 11.20 -1.15 -10.80
CA TYR A 29 9.90 -1.05 -10.15
C TYR A 29 9.85 0.12 -9.15
N GLU A 30 10.91 0.37 -8.38
CA GLU A 30 11.03 1.55 -7.50
C GLU A 30 10.89 2.85 -8.30
N LYS A 31 11.60 2.99 -9.44
CA LYS A 31 11.49 4.16 -10.32
C LYS A 31 10.08 4.40 -10.86
N LYS A 32 9.25 3.34 -10.92
CA LYS A 32 7.86 3.39 -11.34
C LYS A 32 6.88 3.53 -10.17
N TYR A 33 7.36 3.68 -8.94
CA TYR A 33 6.55 3.71 -7.72
C TYR A 33 5.74 2.41 -7.51
N GLN A 34 6.22 1.29 -8.05
CA GLN A 34 5.61 -0.04 -7.93
C GLN A 34 6.27 -0.78 -6.76
N TYR A 35 6.05 -0.29 -5.54
CA TYR A 35 6.82 -0.71 -4.36
C TYR A 35 6.59 -2.16 -3.96
N PHE A 36 5.37 -2.69 -4.16
CA PHE A 36 5.08 -4.10 -3.86
C PHE A 36 5.83 -5.04 -4.81
N GLU A 37 5.86 -4.72 -6.10
CA GLU A 37 6.61 -5.46 -7.10
C GLU A 37 8.12 -5.36 -6.85
N ALA A 38 8.62 -4.18 -6.45
CA ALA A 38 10.02 -4.01 -6.05
C ALA A 38 10.38 -4.90 -4.85
N LEU A 39 9.53 -4.92 -3.81
CA LEU A 39 9.71 -5.71 -2.60
C LEU A 39 9.85 -7.21 -2.94
N LEU A 40 8.98 -7.73 -3.79
CA LEU A 40 9.03 -9.14 -4.22
C LEU A 40 10.37 -9.48 -4.89
N ARG A 41 10.93 -8.57 -5.71
CA ARG A 41 12.21 -8.81 -6.38
C ARG A 41 13.40 -8.74 -5.44
N TYR A 42 13.39 -7.84 -4.46
CA TYR A 42 14.44 -7.83 -3.42
C TYR A 42 14.37 -9.07 -2.52
N GLN A 43 13.18 -9.55 -2.17
CA GLN A 43 13.04 -10.80 -1.40
C GLN A 43 13.59 -12.00 -2.18
N GLN A 44 13.28 -12.11 -3.48
CA GLN A 44 13.86 -13.12 -4.36
C GLN A 44 15.39 -13.02 -4.42
N ALA A 45 15.92 -11.80 -4.56
CA ALA A 45 17.38 -11.58 -4.59
C ALA A 45 18.05 -12.02 -3.28
N ARG A 46 17.43 -11.75 -2.14
CA ARG A 46 17.91 -12.18 -0.81
C ARG A 46 17.93 -13.70 -0.69
N ASP A 47 16.86 -14.37 -1.11
CA ASP A 47 16.75 -15.81 -0.98
C ASP A 47 17.81 -16.52 -1.86
N CYS A 48 18.21 -15.92 -2.97
CA CYS A 48 19.34 -16.37 -3.79
C CYS A 48 20.71 -16.21 -3.12
N THR A 49 20.90 -15.30 -2.15
CA THR A 49 22.19 -15.16 -1.44
C THR A 49 22.41 -16.20 -0.34
N LEU A 50 21.34 -16.87 0.12
CA LEU A 50 21.36 -17.84 1.22
C LEU A 50 21.72 -19.28 0.79
N TYR A 51 22.12 -19.52 -0.46
CA TYR A 51 22.42 -20.87 -0.95
C TYR A 51 23.75 -21.40 -0.38
N VAL A 52 23.68 -22.25 0.65
CA VAL A 52 24.85 -22.94 1.21
C VAL A 52 24.93 -24.34 0.62
N ASP A 53 25.88 -24.54 -0.29
CA ASP A 53 26.20 -25.88 -0.78
C ASP A 53 27.18 -26.61 0.17
N SER A 54 27.16 -27.93 0.13
CA SER A 54 27.82 -28.86 1.07
C SER A 54 29.36 -28.94 0.98
N ASP A 55 29.99 -28.15 0.11
CA ASP A 55 31.45 -28.05 -0.01
C ASP A 55 31.99 -26.83 0.77
N PRO A 56 32.91 -27.02 1.75
CA PRO A 56 33.43 -25.94 2.58
C PRO A 56 34.09 -24.77 1.81
N LYS A 57 34.59 -24.99 0.59
CA LYS A 57 35.11 -23.88 -0.24
C LYS A 57 34.02 -23.05 -0.89
N ILE A 58 32.91 -23.70 -1.23
CA ILE A 58 31.73 -23.06 -1.83
C ILE A 58 31.02 -22.24 -0.74
N THR A 59 30.91 -22.78 0.48
CA THR A 59 30.39 -22.06 1.66
C THR A 59 31.13 -20.75 1.90
N ILE A 60 32.47 -20.75 1.91
CA ILE A 60 33.29 -19.55 2.18
C ILE A 60 33.14 -18.47 1.09
N LEU A 61 32.98 -18.86 -0.19
CA LEU A 61 32.75 -17.92 -1.29
C LEU A 61 31.37 -17.27 -1.20
N TYR A 62 30.34 -18.04 -0.83
CA TYR A 62 29.01 -17.50 -0.59
C TYR A 62 28.99 -16.57 0.62
N GLU A 63 29.65 -16.91 1.75
CA GLU A 63 29.74 -16.04 2.93
C GLU A 63 30.32 -14.63 2.63
N GLN A 64 31.24 -14.53 1.65
CA GLN A 64 31.80 -13.23 1.24
C GLN A 64 30.83 -12.40 0.39
N ILE A 65 30.04 -13.05 -0.47
CA ILE A 65 29.01 -12.40 -1.29
C ILE A 65 27.82 -11.99 -0.41
N ASP A 66 27.43 -12.89 0.50
CA ASP A 66 26.32 -12.72 1.44
C ASP A 66 26.57 -11.49 2.34
N ASN A 67 27.77 -11.35 2.91
CA ASN A 67 28.09 -10.19 3.78
C ASN A 67 28.03 -8.81 3.09
N LEU A 68 28.22 -8.70 1.77
CA LEU A 68 28.27 -7.39 1.10
C LEU A 68 26.94 -6.94 0.47
N GLN A 69 26.10 -7.89 0.06
CA GLN A 69 24.84 -7.60 -0.64
C GLN A 69 23.61 -7.87 0.21
N TRP A 70 23.65 -8.87 1.10
CA TRP A 70 22.49 -9.26 1.92
C TRP A 70 22.00 -8.11 2.81
N HIS A 71 22.92 -7.39 3.47
CA HIS A 71 22.56 -6.23 4.29
C HIS A 71 21.86 -5.14 3.47
N LYS A 72 22.38 -4.82 2.28
CA LYS A 72 21.79 -3.81 1.41
C LYS A 72 20.41 -4.20 0.92
N ILE A 73 20.22 -5.48 0.57
CA ILE A 73 18.93 -6.01 0.14
C ILE A 73 17.92 -5.94 1.29
N ASN A 74 18.33 -6.29 2.52
CA ASN A 74 17.45 -6.19 3.69
C ASN A 74 17.10 -4.76 4.06
N ASP A 75 18.05 -3.84 4.00
CA ASP A 75 17.78 -2.41 4.21
C ASP A 75 16.74 -1.91 3.20
N LYS A 76 16.84 -2.35 1.95
CA LYS A 76 15.86 -2.05 0.90
C LYS A 76 14.49 -2.67 1.13
N ILE A 77 14.44 -3.92 1.58
CA ILE A 77 13.19 -4.58 1.98
C ILE A 77 12.50 -3.78 3.08
N ASN A 78 13.23 -3.39 4.13
CA ASN A 78 12.68 -2.61 5.24
C ASN A 78 12.17 -1.23 4.78
N GLU A 79 12.92 -0.54 3.91
CA GLU A 79 12.49 0.73 3.33
C GLU A 79 11.16 0.58 2.57
N LEU A 80 11.05 -0.44 1.73
CA LEU A 80 9.85 -0.69 0.92
C LEU A 80 8.65 -1.10 1.76
N GLU A 81 8.83 -1.89 2.81
CA GLU A 81 7.75 -2.24 3.74
C GLU A 81 7.17 -0.99 4.42
N ILE A 82 8.03 -0.06 4.83
CA ILE A 82 7.60 1.23 5.40
C ILE A 82 6.82 2.05 4.35
N LEU A 83 7.34 2.17 3.12
CA LEU A 83 6.69 2.93 2.06
C LEU A 83 5.31 2.37 1.70
N ILE A 84 5.19 1.05 1.58
CA ILE A 84 3.91 0.37 1.31
C ILE A 84 2.91 0.64 2.44
N GLU A 85 3.35 0.60 3.70
CA GLU A 85 2.45 0.86 4.82
C GLU A 85 2.03 2.33 4.89
N LEU A 86 2.93 3.27 4.60
CA LEU A 86 2.60 4.68 4.48
C LEU A 86 1.57 4.94 3.37
N GLU A 87 1.70 4.32 2.20
CA GLU A 87 0.71 4.42 1.13
C GLU A 87 -0.66 3.87 1.54
N ARG A 88 -0.69 2.75 2.25
CA ARG A 88 -1.94 2.17 2.78
C ARG A 88 -2.61 3.11 3.78
N LEU A 89 -1.84 3.67 4.71
CA LEU A 89 -2.34 4.62 5.70
C LEU A 89 -2.86 5.90 5.04
N GLN A 90 -2.14 6.43 4.05
CA GLN A 90 -2.57 7.61 3.29
C GLN A 90 -3.87 7.34 2.53
N LYS A 91 -3.98 6.19 1.86
CA LYS A 91 -5.20 5.79 1.15
C LYS A 91 -6.39 5.64 2.09
N SER A 92 -6.19 4.97 3.23
CA SER A 92 -7.21 4.83 4.29
C SER A 92 -7.67 6.20 4.81
N LYS A 93 -6.73 7.12 5.05
CA LYS A 93 -7.04 8.48 5.48
C LYS A 93 -7.83 9.26 4.43
N LEU A 94 -7.43 9.17 3.15
CA LEU A 94 -8.15 9.81 2.04
C LEU A 94 -9.57 9.23 1.89
N ASP A 95 -9.74 7.91 2.02
CA ASP A 95 -11.06 7.26 1.98
C ASP A 95 -11.94 7.71 3.15
N ALA A 96 -11.37 7.84 4.35
CA ALA A 96 -12.07 8.36 5.52
C ALA A 96 -12.47 9.84 5.32
N GLN A 97 -11.57 10.67 4.77
CA GLN A 97 -11.85 12.06 4.44
C GLN A 97 -12.96 12.19 3.39
N ALA A 98 -12.89 11.43 2.29
CA ALA A 98 -13.91 11.44 1.23
C ALA A 98 -15.29 11.01 1.76
N LYS A 99 -15.34 10.00 2.65
CA LYS A 99 -16.59 9.62 3.35
C LYS A 99 -17.11 10.76 4.23
N SER A 100 -16.24 11.44 4.96
CA SER A 100 -16.62 12.56 5.82
C SER A 100 -17.15 13.76 5.01
N GLU A 101 -16.51 14.11 3.90
CA GLU A 101 -16.93 15.21 3.01
C GLU A 101 -18.30 14.93 2.39
N LYS A 102 -18.53 13.69 1.93
CA LYS A 102 -19.83 13.26 1.40
C LYS A 102 -20.94 13.42 2.44
N ILE A 103 -20.68 13.06 3.70
CA ILE A 103 -21.63 13.26 4.80
C ILE A 103 -21.90 14.74 5.05
N ILE A 104 -20.85 15.58 5.04
CA ILE A 104 -20.97 17.04 5.21
C ILE A 104 -21.82 17.65 4.09
N GLN A 105 -21.57 17.27 2.83
CA GLN A 105 -22.34 17.75 1.68
C GLN A 105 -23.82 17.35 1.76
N LEU A 106 -24.12 16.10 2.13
CA LEU A 106 -25.51 15.64 2.30
C LEU A 106 -26.24 16.41 3.40
N LYS A 107 -25.56 16.69 4.53
CA LYS A 107 -26.12 17.52 5.60
C LYS A 107 -26.38 18.95 5.13
N GLN A 108 -25.45 19.56 4.42
CA GLN A 108 -25.60 20.92 3.88
C GLN A 108 -26.73 21.02 2.86
N GLN A 109 -26.86 20.03 1.97
CA GLN A 109 -27.96 19.98 0.99
C GLN A 109 -29.33 19.87 1.69
N ALA A 110 -29.46 18.95 2.65
CA ALA A 110 -30.70 18.78 3.41
C ALA A 110 -31.06 20.04 4.23
N TRP A 111 -30.06 20.66 4.87
CA TRP A 111 -30.27 21.88 5.64
C TRP A 111 -30.67 23.06 4.76
N SER A 112 -30.00 23.25 3.62
CA SER A 112 -30.33 24.30 2.65
C SER A 112 -31.74 24.15 2.09
N LEU A 113 -32.17 22.93 1.78
CA LEU A 113 -33.54 22.62 1.36
C LEU A 113 -34.53 22.93 2.48
N PHE A 114 -34.24 22.51 3.71
CA PHE A 114 -35.11 22.76 4.86
C PHE A 114 -35.30 24.26 5.14
N GLU A 115 -34.22 25.05 5.16
CA GLU A 115 -34.28 26.51 5.37
C GLU A 115 -35.05 27.24 4.26
N LYS A 116 -34.94 26.78 3.00
CA LYS A 116 -35.70 27.36 1.89
C LYS A 116 -37.19 27.05 1.98
N THR A 117 -37.55 25.85 2.43
CA THR A 117 -38.94 25.38 2.45
C THR A 117 -39.69 25.82 3.71
N PHE A 118 -39.03 25.77 4.86
CA PHE A 118 -39.61 26.00 6.18
C PHE A 118 -39.17 27.35 6.77
N GLN A 119 -39.97 28.38 6.49
CA GLN A 119 -39.73 29.74 6.97
C GLN A 119 -40.79 30.17 7.99
N ARG A 120 -40.38 30.92 9.00
CA ARG A 120 -41.26 31.37 10.07
C ARG A 120 -42.39 32.24 9.50
N GLY A 121 -43.63 31.88 9.80
CA GLY A 121 -44.83 32.60 9.33
C GLY A 121 -45.40 32.14 7.98
N LYS A 122 -44.81 31.12 7.33
CA LYS A 122 -45.33 30.52 6.10
C LYS A 122 -46.37 29.43 6.41
N PHE A 123 -47.46 29.39 5.64
CA PHE A 123 -48.39 28.25 5.62
C PHE A 123 -47.84 27.15 4.71
N TYR A 124 -47.90 25.90 5.18
CA TYR A 124 -47.27 24.77 4.51
C TYR A 124 -48.27 23.94 3.70
N THR A 125 -47.82 23.49 2.55
CA THR A 125 -48.55 22.63 1.60
C THR A 125 -48.13 21.17 1.71
N GLU A 126 -48.85 20.27 1.06
CA GLU A 126 -48.46 18.85 0.95
C GLU A 126 -47.06 18.69 0.33
N ASN A 127 -46.72 19.52 -0.66
CA ASN A 127 -45.39 19.52 -1.27
C ASN A 127 -44.28 19.94 -0.27
N ASP A 128 -44.54 20.90 0.62
CA ASP A 128 -43.59 21.25 1.69
C ASP A 128 -43.38 20.03 2.64
N MET A 129 -44.45 19.26 2.92
CA MET A 129 -44.37 18.03 3.73
C MET A 129 -43.60 16.90 3.03
N GLU A 130 -43.68 16.77 1.71
CA GLU A 130 -42.86 15.84 0.94
C GLU A 130 -41.36 16.19 1.02
N ILE A 131 -41.03 17.49 0.96
CA ILE A 131 -39.66 17.98 1.12
C ILE A 131 -39.14 17.67 2.53
N LYS A 132 -39.96 17.84 3.57
CA LYS A 132 -39.61 17.42 4.94
C LYS A 132 -39.30 15.92 5.03
N ASN A 133 -40.15 15.08 4.44
CA ASN A 133 -39.95 13.63 4.43
C ASN A 133 -38.71 13.23 3.61
N HIS A 134 -38.38 13.96 2.55
CA HIS A 134 -37.14 13.80 1.81
C HIS A 134 -35.91 14.15 2.67
N CYS A 135 -35.94 15.29 3.38
CA CYS A 135 -34.86 15.68 4.29
C CYS A 135 -34.67 14.67 5.44
N LEU A 136 -35.76 14.13 5.99
CA LEU A 136 -35.72 13.06 7.00
C LEU A 136 -35.04 11.80 6.47
N ARG A 137 -35.36 11.37 5.24
CA ARG A 137 -34.69 10.22 4.60
C ARG A 137 -33.19 10.46 4.39
N ILE A 138 -32.78 11.68 4.04
CA ILE A 138 -31.35 12.04 3.95
C ILE A 138 -30.70 11.95 5.34
N TYR A 139 -31.37 12.45 6.38
CA TYR A 139 -30.86 12.37 7.75
C TYR A 139 -30.68 10.92 8.24
N GLU A 140 -31.66 10.06 7.99
CA GLU A 140 -31.58 8.63 8.33
C GLU A 140 -30.44 7.93 7.58
N LYS A 141 -30.27 8.25 6.29
CA LYS A 141 -29.16 7.74 5.48
C LYS A 141 -27.81 8.18 6.03
N VAL A 142 -27.66 9.45 6.38
CA VAL A 142 -26.45 10.01 6.98
C VAL A 142 -26.17 9.37 8.36
N LYS A 143 -27.20 9.15 9.17
CA LYS A 143 -27.08 8.47 10.47
C LYS A 143 -26.59 7.03 10.31
N ALA A 144 -27.16 6.29 9.36
CA ALA A 144 -26.75 4.92 9.04
C ALA A 144 -25.31 4.86 8.49
N GLU A 145 -24.93 5.77 7.58
CA GLU A 145 -23.56 5.85 7.06
C GLU A 145 -22.54 6.24 8.15
N SER A 146 -22.91 7.14 9.07
CA SER A 146 -22.06 7.52 10.21
C SER A 146 -21.85 6.37 11.19
N LEU A 147 -22.90 5.59 11.49
CA LEU A 147 -22.81 4.38 12.32
C LEU A 147 -21.89 3.33 11.70
N LYS A 148 -21.95 3.14 10.37
CA LYS A 148 -21.04 2.24 9.63
C LYS A 148 -19.58 2.71 9.66
N CYS A 149 -19.34 4.01 9.75
CA CYS A 149 -17.97 4.56 9.85
C CYS A 149 -17.38 4.43 11.27
N LEU A 150 -18.21 4.31 12.30
CA LEU A 150 -17.78 4.13 13.70
C LEU A 150 -17.60 2.67 14.11
N SER A 151 -18.05 1.73 13.29
CA SER A 151 -18.03 0.29 13.56
C SER A 151 -16.94 -0.48 12.81
N ASN A 152 -16.10 0.22 12.05
CA ASN A 152 -14.85 -0.26 11.45
C ASN A 152 -13.66 0.43 12.14
#